data_AF-A0A1Y6K227-F1
#
_entry.id   AF-A0A1Y6K227-F1
#
_cell.length_a   1.000
_cell.length_b   1.000
_cell.length_c   1.000
_cell.angle_alpha   90.00
_cell.angle_beta   90.00
_cell.angle_gamma   90.00
#
_symmetry.space_group_name_H-M   'P 1'
#
loop_
_entity.id
_entity.type
_entity.pdbx_description
1 polymer ?
#
loop_
_entity_poly.entity_id
_entity_poly.type
_entity_poly.pdbx_seq_one_letter_code
_entity_poly.pdbx_strand_id
1 'polypeptide(L)' 'MLTADFDVKIKLIILVSIALVVLLIVGGTLWVRSKHFSRYLVGVAAVMVVLVFILSSLLTIHQ' A
#
# COMPACT_ATOMS: atom_id res chain seq x y z
N MET A 1 -20.62 18.46 -5.45
CA MET A 1 -19.19 18.12 -5.65
C MET A 1 -18.56 17.61 -4.35
N LEU A 2 -18.75 18.30 -3.21
CA LEU A 2 -18.20 17.90 -1.91
C LEU A 2 -18.42 16.42 -1.51
N THR A 3 -19.65 15.90 -1.57
CA THR A 3 -19.97 14.55 -1.08
C THR A 3 -19.45 13.42 -1.96
N ALA A 4 -19.45 13.62 -3.30
CA ALA A 4 -18.98 12.61 -4.25
C ALA A 4 -17.46 12.49 -4.23
N ASP A 5 -16.74 13.61 -4.14
CA ASP A 5 -15.28 13.62 -4.02
C ASP A 5 -14.81 12.98 -2.69
N PHE A 6 -15.56 13.19 -1.61
CA PHE A 6 -15.29 12.55 -0.32
C PHE A 6 -15.49 11.02 -0.35
N ASP A 7 -16.57 10.53 -0.95
CA ASP A 7 -16.85 9.09 -1.06
C ASP A 7 -15.77 8.36 -1.88
N VAL A 8 -15.35 8.94 -3.00
CA VAL A 8 -14.27 8.39 -3.83
C VAL A 8 -12.94 8.36 -3.07
N LYS A 9 -12.64 9.40 -2.29
CA LYS A 9 -11.41 9.49 -1.49
C LYS A 9 -11.33 8.44 -0.39
N ILE A 10 -12.43 8.24 0.35
CA ILE A 10 -12.52 7.20 1.38
C ILE A 10 -12.34 5.82 0.77
N LYS A 11 -12.98 5.54 -0.37
CA LYS A 11 -12.82 4.28 -1.09
C LYS A 11 -11.37 4.04 -1.51
N LEU A 12 -10.69 5.06 -2.03
CA LEU A 12 -9.26 4.99 -2.39
C LEU A 12 -8.38 4.69 -1.18
N ILE A 13 -8.60 5.36 -0.05
CA ILE A 13 -7.85 5.11 1.20
C ILE A 13 -8.03 3.66 1.65
N ILE A 14 -9.27 3.16 1.66
CA ILE A 14 -9.57 1.77 2.03
C ILE A 14 -8.86 0.80 1.08
N LEU A 15 -8.94 1.02 -0.23
CA LEU A 15 -8.35 0.13 -1.24
C LEU A 15 -6.82 0.06 -1.11
N VAL A 16 -6.16 1.22 -0.95
CA VAL A 16 -4.70 1.31 -0.76
C VAL A 16 -4.28 0.64 0.55
N SER A 17 -5.07 0.82 1.61
CA SER A 17 -4.79 0.19 2.91
C SER A 17 -4.87 -1.34 2.83
N ILE A 18 -5.91 -1.88 2.18
CA ILE A 18 -6.05 -3.32 1.95
C ILE A 18 -4.87 -3.85 1.12
N ALA A 19 -4.50 -3.16 0.04
CA ALA A 19 -3.36 -3.56 -0.79
C ALA A 19 -2.05 -3.63 0.02
N LEU A 20 -1.82 -2.67 0.92
CA LEU A 20 -0.66 -2.65 1.82
C LEU A 20 -0.65 -3.85 2.76
N VAL A 21 -1.77 -4.18 3.39
CA VAL A 21 -1.89 -5.34 4.29
C VAL A 21 -1.62 -6.64 3.55
N VAL A 22 -2.18 -6.80 2.35
CA VAL A 22 -1.94 -7.99 1.52
C VAL A 22 -0.46 -8.10 1.12
N LEU A 23 0.18 -6.99 0.73
CA LEU A 23 1.60 -6.99 0.38
C LEU A 23 2.50 -7.32 1.58
N LEU A 24 2.15 -6.87 2.79
CA LEU A 24 2.84 -7.25 4.01
C LEU A 24 2.74 -8.76 4.28
N ILE A 25 1.56 -9.36 4.09
CA ILE A 25 1.36 -10.81 4.25
C ILE A 25 2.18 -11.58 3.21
N VAL A 26 2.14 -11.15 1.94
CA VAL A 26 2.92 -11.79 0.86
C VAL A 26 4.41 -11.65 1.11
N GLY A 27 4.88 -10.45 1.46
CA GLY A 27 6.28 -10.18 1.77
C GLY A 27 6.77 -10.99 2.97
N GLY A 28 5.99 -11.03 4.05
CA GLY A 28 6.30 -11.83 5.24
C GLY A 28 6.31 -13.34 4.95
N THR A 29 5.35 -13.84 4.17
CA THR A 29 5.30 -15.25 3.77
C THR A 29 6.51 -15.62 2.91
N LEU A 30 6.89 -14.75 1.96
CA LEU A 30 8.08 -14.94 1.14
C LEU A 30 9.36 -14.88 1.97
N TRP A 31 9.44 -13.98 2.95
CA TRP A 31 10.57 -13.87 3.86
C TRP A 31 10.77 -15.12 4.71
N VAL A 32 9.69 -15.67 5.26
CA VAL A 32 9.74 -16.91 6.06
C VAL A 32 10.11 -18.12 5.20
N ARG A 33 9.62 -18.19 3.96
CA ARG A 33 9.89 -19.33 3.06
C ARG A 33 11.24 -19.23 2.34
N SER A 34 11.71 -18.03 2.01
CA SER A 34 12.99 -17.82 1.34
C SER A 34 14.06 -17.39 2.34
N LYS A 35 14.90 -18.34 2.77
CA LYS A 35 16.13 -18.05 3.53
C LYS A 35 17.15 -17.19 2.77
N HIS A 36 16.97 -16.99 1.46
CA HIS A 36 17.80 -16.11 0.63
C HIS A 36 17.02 -14.90 0.12
N PHE A 37 17.65 -13.74 0.24
CA PHE A 37 17.13 -12.45 -0.20
C PHE A 37 16.93 -12.47 -1.73
N SER A 38 15.69 -12.67 -2.17
CA SER A 38 15.34 -12.74 -3.58
C SER A 38 14.97 -11.36 -4.13
N ARG A 39 15.30 -11.09 -5.40
CA ARG A 39 14.97 -9.83 -6.12
C ARG A 39 13.47 -9.52 -6.09
N TYR A 40 12.61 -10.53 -5.91
CA TYR A 40 11.16 -10.36 -5.71
C TYR A 40 10.81 -9.62 -4.42
N LEU A 41 11.56 -9.82 -3.32
CA LEU A 41 11.33 -9.09 -2.06
C LEU A 41 11.62 -7.60 -2.23
N VAL A 42 12.64 -7.24 -3.02
CA VAL A 42 12.96 -5.84 -3.35
C VAL A 42 11.82 -5.20 -4.14
N GLY A 43 11.24 -5.93 -5.10
CA GLY A 43 10.07 -5.46 -5.85
C GLY A 43 8.85 -5.21 -4.93
N VAL A 44 8.54 -6.16 -4.05
CA VAL A 44 7.43 -6.02 -3.08
C VAL A 44 7.68 -4.84 -2.14
N ALA A 45 8.91 -4.66 -1.64
CA ALA A 45 9.29 -3.53 -0.80
C ALA A 45 9.14 -2.19 -1.52
N ALA A 46 9.59 -2.09 -2.79
CA ALA A 46 9.45 -0.88 -3.59
C ALA A 46 7.96 -0.51 -3.80
N VAL A 47 7.10 -1.49 -4.09
CA VAL A 47 5.66 -1.26 -4.24
C VAL A 47 5.03 -0.79 -2.92
N MET A 48 5.43 -1.37 -1.79
CA MET A 48 4.96 -0.90 -0.47
C MET A 48 5.32 0.56 -0.21
N VAL A 49 6.55 0.98 -0.53
CA VAL A 49 6.98 2.39 -0.38
C VAL A 49 6.12 3.33 -1.22
N VAL A 50 5.84 2.96 -2.48
CA VAL A 50 4.98 3.76 -3.36
C VAL A 50 3.55 3.86 -2.81
N LEU A 51 2.98 2.76 -2.32
CA LEU A 51 1.64 2.77 -1.73
C LEU A 51 1.55 3.62 -0.46
N VAL A 52 2.57 3.57 0.40
CA VAL A 52 2.65 4.45 1.57
C VAL A 52 2.69 5.92 1.14
N PHE A 53 3.50 6.25 0.12
CA PHE A 53 3.56 7.61 -0.42
C PHE A 53 2.21 8.08 -0.98
N ILE A 54 1.50 7.23 -1.73
CA ILE A 54 0.16 7.52 -2.25
C ILE A 54 -0.82 7.75 -1.10
N LEU A 55 -0.79 6.90 -0.06
CA LEU A 55 -1.66 7.02 1.10
C LEU A 55 -1.39 8.33 1.86
N SER A 56 -0.13 8.67 2.09
CA SER A 56 0.27 9.94 2.72
C SER A 56 -0.18 11.13 1.89
N SER A 57 0.00 11.10 0.57
CA SER A 57 -0.46 12.16 -0.34
C SER A 57 -1.99 12.33 -0.30
N LEU A 58 -2.74 11.23 -0.33
CA LEU A 58 -4.21 11.25 -0.19
C LEU A 58 -4.65 11.90 1.13
N LEU A 59 -3.91 11.64 2.22
CA LEU A 59 -4.17 12.21 3.54
C LEU A 59 -3.78 13.70 3.62
N THR A 60 -2.64 14.11 3.06
CA THR A 60 -2.11 15.48 3.16
C THR A 60 -2.79 16.48 2.22
N ILE A 61 -3.35 16.04 1.09
CA ILE A 61 -4.18 16.87 0.19
C ILE A 61 -5.44 17.44 0.91
N HIS A 62 -5.63 17.16 2.20
CA HIS A 62 -6.77 17.60 3.00
C HIS A 62 -6.45 18.29 4.33
N GLN A 63 -5.22 18.80 4.49
CA GLN A 63 -5.02 20.01 5.29
C GLN A 63 -5.24 21.21 4.36
#